data_AF-A0A971VVD0-F1
#
_entry.id   AF-A0A971VVD0-F1
#
_cell.length_a   1.000
_cell.length_b   1.000
_cell.length_c   1.000
_cell.angle_alpha   90.00
_cell.angle_beta   90.00
_cell.angle_gamma   90.00
#
_symmetry.space_group_name_H-M   'P 1'
#
loop_
_entity.id
_entity.type
_entity.pdbx_description
1 polymer ?
#
loop_
_entity_poly.entity_id
_entity_poly.type
_entity_poly.pdbx_seq_one_letter_code
_entity_poly.pdbx_strand_id
1 'polypeptide(L)'
;MSTLSIKCPGCGARARADITKPYIQCDYCGNHFMLQGSTAQAEALHQRLAQQAREKEGLEAQLRSLSDLTHALPRLRLMESRLDVARSSLATYQEKHRWWHSLPGKLVTGIVPALAFLVFYMAVSSNFTHNHGEALIAGVVMAGLALLPTLLVRKLYISYLTRRVTWGKAACASIENEISNLKDQHDVDLLPEGYRQPESIVFISKALASRRANSIQEAITQYEDSRKG
;
A
#
# COMPACT_ATOMS: atom_id res chain seq x y z
N MET A 1 -3.43 -0.46 38.72
CA MET A 1 -2.59 -1.33 39.57
C MET A 1 -3.50 -2.25 40.34
N SER A 2 -3.45 -3.56 40.09
CA SER A 2 -4.31 -4.54 40.79
C SER A 2 -3.75 -4.76 42.20
N THR A 3 -4.20 -3.97 43.16
CA THR A 3 -3.82 -4.06 44.57
C THR A 3 -4.64 -5.15 45.24
N LEU A 4 -4.04 -6.30 45.52
CA LEU A 4 -4.62 -7.29 46.43
C LEU A 4 -4.63 -6.69 47.85
N SER A 5 -5.84 -6.44 48.35
CA SER A 5 -6.08 -5.82 49.65
C SER A 5 -5.81 -6.82 50.78
N ILE A 6 -4.54 -6.97 51.17
CA ILE A 6 -4.13 -7.79 52.31
C ILE A 6 -4.08 -6.88 53.54
N LYS A 7 -4.74 -7.28 54.64
CA LYS A 7 -4.70 -6.53 55.90
C LYS A 7 -3.35 -6.74 56.58
N CYS A 8 -2.72 -5.66 57.00
CA CYS A 8 -1.49 -5.69 57.78
C CYS A 8 -1.77 -6.31 59.16
N PRO A 9 -1.03 -7.34 59.60
CA PRO A 9 -1.20 -7.92 60.93
C PRO A 9 -0.82 -6.97 62.07
N GLY A 10 0.00 -5.94 61.79
CA GLY A 10 0.42 -4.96 62.78
C GLY A 10 -0.57 -3.82 63.03
N CYS A 11 -1.25 -3.34 61.99
CA CYS A 11 -2.11 -2.15 62.09
C CYS A 11 -3.50 -2.31 61.46
N GLY A 12 -3.81 -3.46 60.85
CA GLY A 12 -5.08 -3.72 60.17
C GLY A 12 -5.29 -2.97 58.84
N ALA A 13 -4.41 -2.03 58.48
CA ALA A 13 -4.49 -1.26 57.24
C ALA A 13 -4.19 -2.12 56.00
N ARG A 14 -4.62 -1.68 54.81
CA ARG A 14 -4.30 -2.37 53.55
C ARG A 14 -2.81 -2.21 53.24
N ALA A 15 -2.11 -3.32 53.01
CA ALA A 15 -0.72 -3.33 52.60
C ALA A 15 -0.60 -3.58 51.09
N ARG A 16 0.47 -3.05 50.46
CA ARG A 16 0.75 -3.25 49.04
C ARG A 16 1.83 -4.30 48.86
N ALA A 17 1.57 -5.27 48.00
CA ALA A 17 2.57 -6.23 47.55
C ALA A 17 3.36 -5.63 46.38
N ASP A 18 4.68 -5.61 46.51
CA ASP A 18 5.60 -5.25 45.43
C ASP A 18 6.00 -6.53 44.67
N ILE A 19 5.94 -6.51 43.34
CA ILE A 19 6.19 -7.67 42.48
C ILE A 19 7.68 -8.06 42.52
N THR A 20 8.56 -7.11 42.84
CA THR A 20 10.02 -7.30 42.84
C THR A 20 10.55 -7.89 44.15
N LYS A 21 9.73 -7.93 45.21
CA LYS A 21 10.16 -8.28 46.57
C LYS A 21 9.34 -9.45 47.12
N PRO A 22 9.96 -10.40 47.83
CA PRO A 22 9.25 -11.54 48.44
C PRO A 22 8.50 -11.15 49.74
N TYR A 23 8.32 -9.87 50.02
CA TYR A 23 7.73 -9.38 51.26
C TYR A 23 6.73 -8.26 50.97
N ILE A 24 5.68 -8.19 51.77
CA ILE A 24 4.66 -7.14 51.70
C ILE A 24 5.07 -6.04 52.67
N GLN A 25 5.06 -4.80 52.20
CA GLN A 25 5.29 -3.63 53.04
C GLN A 25 3.98 -2.91 53.28
N CYS A 26 3.69 -2.62 54.56
CA CYS A 26 2.56 -1.77 54.90
C CYS A 26 2.95 -0.30 54.79
N ASP A 27 2.26 0.46 53.93
CA ASP A 27 2.46 1.91 53.78
C ASP A 27 2.19 2.70 55.07
N TYR A 28 1.39 2.12 55.99
CA TYR A 28 0.91 2.83 57.18
C TYR A 28 1.85 2.70 58.38
N CYS A 29 2.38 1.50 58.62
CA CYS A 29 3.21 1.22 59.80
C CYS A 29 4.63 0.75 59.43
N GLY A 30 4.97 0.71 58.14
CA GLY A 30 6.29 0.29 57.66
C GLY A 30 6.64 -1.18 57.92
N ASN A 31 5.68 -1.98 58.40
CA ASN A 31 5.95 -3.35 58.81
C ASN A 31 6.12 -4.24 57.57
N HIS A 32 7.15 -5.07 57.59
CA HIS A 32 7.45 -6.06 56.55
C HIS A 32 7.01 -7.42 57.05
N PHE A 33 6.10 -8.06 56.35
CA PHE A 33 5.67 -9.42 56.69
C PHE A 33 5.63 -10.27 55.43
N MET A 34 6.12 -11.50 55.57
CA MET A 34 5.89 -12.52 54.56
C MET A 34 4.47 -13.05 54.73
N LEU A 35 3.83 -13.41 53.62
CA LEU A 35 2.57 -14.18 53.66
C LEU A 35 2.85 -15.51 54.36
N GLN A 36 2.64 -15.56 55.67
CA GLN A 36 2.70 -16.81 56.44
C GLN A 36 1.44 -17.62 56.12
N GLY A 37 1.51 -18.41 55.06
CA GLY A 37 0.45 -19.30 54.62
C GLY A 37 0.91 -20.13 53.44
N SER A 38 1.69 -21.18 53.68
CA SER A 38 2.28 -22.11 52.70
C SER A 38 3.06 -21.43 51.56
N THR A 39 4.33 -21.78 51.40
CA THR A 39 5.17 -21.34 50.26
C THR A 39 4.44 -21.42 48.92
N ALA A 40 3.57 -22.43 48.74
CA ALA A 40 2.70 -22.62 47.59
C ALA A 40 1.76 -21.43 47.26
N GLN A 41 1.15 -20.74 48.25
CA GLN A 41 0.25 -19.60 47.97
C GLN A 41 1.03 -18.34 47.60
N ALA A 42 2.17 -18.11 48.24
CA ALA A 42 3.06 -16.99 47.89
C ALA A 42 3.65 -17.19 46.48
N GLU A 43 4.08 -18.40 46.15
CA GLU A 43 4.56 -18.78 44.82
C GLU A 43 3.45 -18.62 43.76
N ALA A 44 2.23 -19.10 44.02
CA ALA A 44 1.10 -18.93 43.11
C ALA A 44 0.75 -17.44 42.87
N LEU A 45 0.87 -16.61 43.90
CA LEU A 45 0.67 -15.17 43.77
C LEU A 45 1.76 -14.51 42.92
N HIS A 46 3.04 -14.84 43.16
CA HIS A 46 4.15 -14.35 42.34
C HIS A 46 4.03 -14.79 40.88
N GLN A 47 3.62 -16.03 40.62
CA GLN A 47 3.37 -16.54 39.26
C GLN A 47 2.24 -15.76 38.57
N ARG A 48 1.14 -15.47 39.26
CA ARG A 48 0.03 -14.66 38.71
C ARG A 48 0.45 -13.23 38.40
N LEU A 49 1.23 -12.60 39.29
CA LEU A 49 1.74 -11.25 39.06
C LEU A 49 2.73 -11.19 37.88
N ALA A 50 3.59 -12.21 37.76
CA ALA A 50 4.51 -12.35 36.64
C ALA A 50 3.77 -12.57 35.30
N GLN A 51 2.71 -13.39 35.29
CA GLN A 51 1.83 -13.57 34.14
C GLN A 51 1.17 -12.24 33.75
N GLN A 52 0.60 -11.51 34.71
CA GLN A 52 0.00 -10.19 34.45
C GLN A 52 1.00 -9.15 33.94
N ALA A 53 2.26 -9.22 34.34
CA ALA A 53 3.30 -8.35 33.80
C ALA A 53 3.58 -8.67 32.32
N ARG A 54 3.76 -9.95 31.98
CA ARG A 54 3.98 -10.41 30.59
C ARG A 54 2.80 -10.08 29.68
N GLU A 55 1.57 -10.25 30.16
CA GLU A 55 0.36 -9.91 29.40
C GLU A 55 0.29 -8.40 29.11
N LYS A 56 0.66 -7.55 30.08
CA LYS A 56 0.70 -6.10 29.88
C LYS A 56 1.74 -5.69 28.85
N GLU A 57 2.94 -6.26 28.95
CA GLU A 57 4.02 -5.99 28.00
C GLU A 57 3.61 -6.41 26.58
N GLY A 58 2.93 -7.57 26.44
CA GLY A 58 2.37 -8.02 25.17
C GLY A 58 1.31 -7.08 24.61
N LEU A 59 0.38 -6.60 25.44
CA LEU A 59 -0.65 -5.66 25.03
C LEU A 59 -0.07 -4.29 24.63
N GLU A 60 0.94 -3.81 25.36
CA GLU A 60 1.64 -2.56 25.04
C GLU A 60 2.42 -2.68 23.72
N ALA A 61 3.04 -3.83 23.44
CA ALA A 61 3.67 -4.11 22.15
C ALA A 61 2.65 -4.08 21.00
N GLN A 62 1.48 -4.70 21.18
CA GLN A 62 0.38 -4.65 20.21
C GLN A 62 -0.16 -3.23 20.01
N LEU A 63 -0.23 -2.43 21.08
CA LEU A 63 -0.68 -1.04 20.98
C LEU A 63 0.31 -0.18 20.17
N ARG A 64 1.61 -0.41 20.35
CA ARG A 64 2.66 0.28 19.58
C ARG A 64 2.59 -0.08 18.10
N SER A 65 2.47 -1.36 17.76
CA SER A 65 2.34 -1.78 16.35
C SER A 65 1.09 -1.20 15.69
N LEU A 66 -0.05 -1.15 16.41
CA LEU A 66 -1.27 -0.49 15.92
C LEU A 66 -1.10 1.02 15.71
N SER A 67 -0.39 1.69 16.61
CA SER A 67 -0.09 3.12 16.46
C SER A 67 0.75 3.37 15.21
N ASP A 68 1.80 2.58 15.00
CA ASP A 68 2.66 2.69 13.81
C ASP A 68 1.87 2.42 12.53
N LEU A 69 1.01 1.39 12.54
CA LEU A 69 0.12 1.07 11.42
C LEU A 69 -0.85 2.22 11.10
N THR A 70 -1.36 2.92 12.11
CA THR A 70 -2.25 4.07 11.95
C THR A 70 -1.60 5.18 11.12
N HIS A 71 -0.30 5.40 11.31
CA HIS A 71 0.46 6.39 10.54
C HIS A 71 0.88 5.88 9.16
N ALA A 72 1.12 4.57 9.00
CA ALA A 72 1.52 3.96 7.73
C ALA A 72 0.36 3.83 6.73
N LEU A 73 -0.87 3.57 7.20
CA LEU A 73 -2.02 3.30 6.33
C LEU A 73 -2.41 4.43 5.37
N PRO A 74 -2.45 5.72 5.77
CA PRO A 74 -2.72 6.81 4.84
C PRO A 74 -1.68 6.87 3.71
N ARG A 75 -0.42 6.60 4.03
CA ARG A 75 0.67 6.55 3.03
C ARG A 75 0.49 5.37 2.08
N LEU A 76 0.18 4.18 2.60
CA LEU A 76 -0.11 2.99 1.80
C LEU A 76 -1.28 3.25 0.83
N ARG A 77 -2.40 3.79 1.32
CA ARG A 77 -3.56 4.12 0.47
C ARG A 77 -3.24 5.14 -0.61
N LEU A 78 -2.47 6.17 -0.28
CA LEU A 78 -2.03 7.17 -1.25
C LEU A 78 -1.18 6.51 -2.35
N MET A 79 -0.30 5.58 -1.98
CA MET A 79 0.55 4.86 -2.92
C MET A 79 -0.22 3.88 -3.78
N GLU A 80 -1.19 3.15 -3.21
CA GLU A 80 -2.11 2.28 -3.95
C GLU A 80 -2.91 3.10 -4.98
N SER A 81 -3.44 4.26 -4.58
CA SER A 81 -4.10 5.19 -5.51
C SER A 81 -3.17 5.68 -6.62
N ARG A 82 -1.92 6.03 -6.30
CA ARG A 82 -0.91 6.40 -7.31
C ARG A 82 -0.57 5.24 -8.25
N LEU A 83 -0.54 4.01 -7.73
CA LEU A 83 -0.32 2.81 -8.53
C LEU A 83 -1.47 2.59 -9.52
N ASP A 84 -2.72 2.77 -9.11
CA ASP A 84 -3.89 2.64 -9.99
C ASP A 84 -3.91 3.70 -11.09
N VAL A 85 -3.56 4.95 -10.75
CA VAL A 85 -3.38 6.02 -11.75
C VAL A 85 -2.23 5.68 -12.72
N ALA A 86 -1.11 5.14 -12.21
CA ALA A 86 0.00 4.72 -13.06
C ALA A 86 -0.39 3.57 -13.99
N ARG A 87 -1.08 2.54 -13.47
CA ARG A 87 -1.58 1.38 -14.24
C ARG A 87 -2.58 1.78 -15.30
N SER A 88 -3.55 2.63 -14.97
CA SER A 88 -4.51 3.15 -15.95
C SER A 88 -3.82 3.94 -17.06
N SER A 89 -2.87 4.82 -16.72
CA SER A 89 -2.09 5.54 -17.73
C SER A 89 -1.28 4.59 -18.63
N LEU A 90 -0.67 3.56 -18.04
CA LEU A 90 0.09 2.54 -18.75
C LEU A 90 -0.79 1.74 -19.71
N ALA A 91 -2.01 1.38 -19.30
CA ALA A 91 -2.98 0.68 -20.13
C ALA A 91 -3.31 1.49 -21.40
N THR A 92 -3.55 2.79 -21.27
CA THR A 92 -3.79 3.70 -22.40
C THR A 92 -2.59 3.73 -23.36
N TYR A 93 -1.36 3.79 -22.83
CA TYR A 93 -0.17 3.74 -23.68
C TYR A 93 0.04 2.39 -24.36
N GLN A 94 -0.27 1.28 -23.69
CA GLN A 94 -0.19 -0.07 -24.25
C GLN A 94 -1.23 -0.30 -25.34
N GLU A 95 -2.45 0.21 -25.16
CA GLU A 95 -3.48 0.16 -26.21
C GLU A 95 -3.05 0.97 -27.43
N LYS A 96 -2.56 2.19 -27.23
CA LYS A 96 -2.02 3.01 -28.31
C LYS A 96 -0.85 2.32 -29.01
N HIS A 97 0.08 1.74 -28.25
CA HIS A 97 1.20 0.98 -28.80
C HIS A 97 0.73 -0.23 -29.62
N ARG A 98 -0.22 -1.02 -29.11
CA ARG A 98 -0.84 -2.14 -29.84
C ARG A 98 -1.52 -1.67 -31.13
N TRP A 99 -2.27 -0.58 -31.10
CA TRP A 99 -2.94 -0.02 -32.27
C TRP A 99 -1.94 0.42 -33.36
N TRP A 100 -0.83 1.07 -32.97
CA TRP A 100 0.22 1.48 -33.92
C TRP A 100 1.00 0.30 -34.50
N HIS A 101 1.12 -0.79 -33.76
CA HIS A 101 1.69 -2.05 -34.23
C HIS A 101 0.72 -2.87 -35.08
N SER A 102 -0.59 -2.81 -34.79
CA SER A 102 -1.61 -3.55 -35.54
C SER A 102 -1.97 -2.91 -36.86
N LEU A 103 -1.73 -1.60 -37.04
CA LEU A 103 -1.82 -0.92 -38.33
C LEU A 103 -0.95 -1.66 -39.35
N PRO A 104 -1.56 -2.37 -40.32
CA PRO A 104 -0.80 -3.22 -41.22
C PRO A 104 0.20 -2.33 -41.96
N GLY A 105 1.46 -2.77 -42.03
CA GLY A 105 2.54 -2.01 -42.67
C GLY A 105 2.10 -1.42 -44.00
N LYS A 106 1.38 -2.24 -44.79
CA LYS A 106 0.81 -1.91 -46.11
C LYS A 106 -0.14 -0.71 -46.13
N LEU A 107 -0.89 -0.42 -45.07
CA LEU A 107 -1.82 0.72 -45.03
C LEU A 107 -1.04 2.03 -44.95
N VAL A 108 -0.04 2.09 -44.06
CA VAL A 108 0.76 3.31 -43.86
C VAL A 108 1.83 3.47 -44.96
N THR A 109 2.45 2.37 -45.40
CA THR A 109 3.51 2.43 -46.42
C THR A 109 2.99 2.35 -47.84
N GLY A 110 1.72 1.96 -48.05
CA GLY A 110 1.13 1.79 -49.39
C GLY A 110 0.07 2.84 -49.70
N ILE A 111 -0.94 3.01 -48.84
CA ILE A 111 -2.12 3.84 -49.18
C ILE A 111 -1.78 5.34 -49.11
N VAL A 112 -1.10 5.79 -48.05
CA VAL A 112 -0.71 7.21 -47.90
C VAL A 112 0.15 7.70 -49.07
N PRO A 113 1.24 7.01 -49.47
CA PRO A 113 2.03 7.44 -50.62
C PRO A 113 1.29 7.24 -51.96
N ALA A 114 0.42 6.24 -52.10
CA ALA A 114 -0.40 6.09 -53.31
C ALA A 114 -1.40 7.25 -53.47
N LEU A 115 -2.03 7.71 -52.39
CA LEU A 115 -2.93 8.87 -52.43
C LEU A 115 -2.14 10.17 -52.68
N ALA A 116 -0.97 10.34 -52.05
CA ALA A 116 -0.10 11.48 -52.33
C ALA A 116 0.36 11.50 -53.80
N PHE A 117 0.73 10.35 -54.35
CA PHE A 117 1.04 10.18 -55.77
C PHE A 117 -0.15 10.56 -56.64
N LEU A 118 -1.35 10.08 -56.34
CA LEU A 118 -2.56 10.36 -57.13
C LEU A 118 -2.91 11.85 -57.12
N VAL A 119 -2.92 12.49 -55.95
CA VAL A 119 -3.22 13.92 -55.82
C VAL A 119 -2.18 14.76 -56.57
N PHE A 120 -0.91 14.42 -56.43
CA PHE A 120 0.17 15.15 -57.09
C PHE A 120 0.19 14.92 -58.61
N TYR A 121 -0.02 13.69 -59.07
CA TYR A 121 -0.15 13.36 -60.48
C TYR A 121 -1.28 14.14 -61.13
N MET A 122 -2.46 14.19 -60.49
CA MET A 122 -3.60 14.97 -60.97
C MET A 122 -3.25 16.47 -61.06
N ALA A 123 -2.57 17.02 -60.05
CA ALA A 123 -2.16 18.43 -60.02
C ALA A 123 -1.06 18.80 -61.03
N VAL A 124 -0.15 17.87 -61.36
CA VAL A 124 0.89 18.08 -62.38
C VAL A 124 0.31 17.91 -63.78
N SER A 125 -0.53 16.89 -63.98
CA SER A 125 -1.15 16.61 -65.29
C SER A 125 -2.09 17.72 -65.76
N SER A 126 -2.67 18.49 -64.84
CA SER A 126 -3.50 19.65 -65.19
C SER A 126 -2.68 20.87 -65.62
N ASN A 127 -1.40 20.95 -65.23
CA ASN A 127 -0.52 22.09 -65.49
C ASN A 127 0.50 21.85 -66.62
N PHE A 128 0.89 20.61 -66.89
CA PHE A 128 1.83 20.24 -67.94
C PHE A 128 1.11 19.59 -69.12
N THR A 129 0.96 20.32 -70.23
CA THR A 129 0.07 19.88 -71.31
C THR A 129 0.64 18.82 -72.26
N HIS A 130 1.96 18.54 -72.38
CA HIS A 130 2.44 17.67 -73.49
C HIS A 130 3.48 16.55 -73.21
N ASN A 131 4.00 16.35 -71.98
CA ASN A 131 4.99 15.27 -71.72
C ASN A 131 4.59 14.35 -70.55
N HIS A 132 3.82 13.29 -70.84
CA HIS A 132 3.36 12.32 -69.83
C HIS A 132 4.50 11.57 -69.09
N GLY A 133 5.65 11.38 -69.72
CA GLY A 133 6.79 10.67 -69.13
C GLY A 133 7.44 11.42 -67.97
N GLU A 134 7.63 12.73 -68.10
CA GLU A 134 8.25 13.58 -67.07
C GLU A 134 7.33 13.73 -65.85
N ALA A 135 6.02 13.83 -66.08
CA ALA A 135 5.01 13.88 -65.02
C ALA A 135 5.00 12.60 -64.16
N LEU A 136 5.22 11.43 -64.77
CA LEU A 136 5.26 10.15 -64.05
C LEU A 136 6.50 10.07 -63.15
N ILE A 137 7.68 10.45 -63.66
CA ILE A 137 8.92 10.47 -62.88
C ILE A 137 8.80 11.46 -61.72
N ALA A 138 8.30 12.67 -61.96
CA ALA A 138 8.07 13.67 -60.91
C ALA A 138 7.11 13.16 -59.83
N GLY A 139 6.03 12.48 -60.23
CA GLY A 139 5.09 11.85 -59.30
C GLY A 139 5.74 10.79 -58.42
N VAL A 140 6.55 9.89 -58.99
CA VAL A 140 7.24 8.82 -58.23
C VAL A 140 8.25 9.41 -57.25
N VAL A 141 9.04 10.40 -57.67
CA VAL A 141 10.01 11.07 -56.80
C VAL A 141 9.30 11.75 -55.62
N MET A 142 8.21 12.48 -55.89
CA MET A 142 7.45 13.14 -54.83
C MET A 142 6.76 12.15 -53.89
N ALA A 143 6.24 11.03 -54.40
CA ALA A 143 5.70 9.96 -53.57
C ALA A 143 6.78 9.35 -52.65
N GLY A 144 7.99 9.12 -53.18
CA GLY A 144 9.14 8.68 -52.39
C GLY A 144 9.55 9.70 -51.31
N LEU A 145 9.60 10.98 -51.67
CA LEU A 145 9.88 12.08 -50.74
C LEU A 145 8.80 12.25 -49.67
N ALA A 146 7.53 11.95 -49.96
CA ALA A 146 6.44 11.97 -48.97
C ALA A 146 6.45 10.73 -48.06
N LEU A 147 6.95 9.59 -48.55
CA LEU A 147 7.02 8.33 -47.82
C LEU A 147 8.10 8.37 -46.73
N LEU A 148 9.22 9.06 -46.98
CA LEU A 148 10.34 9.17 -46.05
C LEU A 148 9.98 9.83 -44.70
N PRO A 149 9.38 11.04 -44.65
CA PRO A 149 8.97 11.67 -43.40
C PRO A 149 7.87 10.89 -42.68
N THR A 150 6.95 10.24 -43.40
CA THR A 150 5.90 9.42 -42.76
C THR A 150 6.47 8.18 -42.08
N LEU A 151 7.45 7.50 -42.71
CA LEU A 151 8.19 6.41 -42.08
C LEU A 151 9.01 6.87 -40.86
N LEU A 152 9.68 8.03 -40.97
CA LEU A 152 10.45 8.60 -39.87
C LEU A 152 9.54 8.96 -38.69
N VAL A 153 8.44 9.65 -38.93
CA VAL A 153 7.45 9.98 -37.89
C VAL A 153 6.91 8.72 -37.24
N ARG A 154 6.55 7.68 -38.02
CA ARG A 154 6.11 6.40 -37.46
C ARG A 154 7.18 5.76 -36.58
N LYS A 155 8.44 5.70 -37.03
CA LYS A 155 9.54 5.10 -36.26
C LYS A 155 9.82 5.87 -34.97
N LEU A 156 9.88 7.20 -35.04
CA LEU A 156 10.07 8.07 -33.89
C LEU A 156 8.92 7.93 -32.89
N TYR A 157 7.68 7.88 -33.40
CA TYR A 157 6.48 7.75 -32.58
C TYR A 157 6.36 6.38 -31.89
N ILE A 158 6.66 5.28 -32.59
CA ILE A 158 6.72 3.94 -31.99
C ILE A 158 7.85 3.87 -30.94
N SER A 159 9.01 4.44 -31.23
CA SER A 159 10.13 4.51 -30.28
C SER A 159 9.75 5.30 -29.02
N TYR A 160 9.09 6.44 -29.19
CA TYR A 160 8.54 7.25 -28.10
C TYR A 160 7.55 6.45 -27.25
N LEU A 161 6.57 5.78 -27.86
CA LEU A 161 5.60 4.96 -27.13
C LEU A 161 6.26 3.80 -26.40
N THR A 162 7.23 3.13 -27.03
CA THR A 162 7.97 2.03 -26.40
C THR A 162 8.69 2.52 -25.15
N ARG A 163 9.37 3.67 -25.23
CA ARG A 163 10.03 4.30 -24.08
C ARG A 163 9.04 4.71 -22.98
N ARG A 164 7.86 5.22 -23.34
CA ARG A 164 6.80 5.54 -22.37
C ARG A 164 6.27 4.30 -21.67
N VAL A 165 6.05 3.21 -22.40
CA VAL A 165 5.58 1.93 -21.83
C VAL A 165 6.63 1.32 -20.90
N THR A 166 7.92 1.31 -21.29
CA THR A 166 8.98 0.78 -20.43
C THR A 166 9.15 1.61 -19.17
N TRP A 167 9.13 2.93 -19.28
CA TRP A 167 9.17 3.83 -18.12
C TRP A 167 7.95 3.67 -17.21
N GLY A 168 6.75 3.55 -17.79
CA GLY A 168 5.52 3.33 -17.03
C GLY A 168 5.54 1.99 -16.28
N LYS A 169 6.04 0.92 -16.91
CA LYS A 169 6.25 -0.38 -16.24
C LYS A 169 7.24 -0.27 -15.08
N ALA A 170 8.38 0.37 -15.29
CA ALA A 170 9.38 0.58 -14.24
C ALA A 170 8.83 1.42 -13.07
N ALA A 171 8.05 2.46 -13.36
CA ALA A 171 7.39 3.26 -12.34
C ALA A 171 6.37 2.46 -11.53
N CYS A 172 5.53 1.65 -12.19
CA CYS A 172 4.60 0.75 -11.48
C CYS A 172 5.33 -0.24 -10.58
N ALA A 173 6.37 -0.91 -11.10
CA ALA A 173 7.18 -1.85 -10.33
C ALA A 173 7.87 -1.19 -9.13
N SER A 174 8.35 0.06 -9.30
CA SER A 174 8.94 0.82 -8.19
C SER A 174 7.92 1.12 -7.08
N ILE A 175 6.69 1.53 -7.44
CA ILE A 175 5.64 1.81 -6.46
C ILE A 175 5.19 0.51 -5.78
N GLU A 176 5.03 -0.58 -6.53
CA GLU A 176 4.70 -1.90 -5.99
C GLU A 176 5.74 -2.38 -4.97
N ASN A 177 7.03 -2.21 -5.27
CA ASN A 177 8.09 -2.56 -4.35
C ASN A 177 8.05 -1.69 -3.08
N GLU A 178 7.80 -0.38 -3.20
CA GLU A 178 7.68 0.49 -2.03
C GLU A 178 6.43 0.16 -1.19
N ILE A 179 5.31 -0.23 -1.82
CA ILE A 179 4.13 -0.76 -1.11
C ILE A 179 4.48 -2.06 -0.38
N SER A 180 5.18 -3.00 -1.03
CA SER A 180 5.61 -4.26 -0.40
C SER A 180 6.49 -4.00 0.82
N ASN A 181 7.50 -3.14 0.68
CA ASN A 181 8.40 -2.79 1.78
C ASN A 181 7.64 -2.17 2.96
N LEU A 182 6.66 -1.30 2.70
CA LEU A 182 5.82 -0.72 3.75
C LEU A 182 4.92 -1.77 4.42
N LYS A 183 4.42 -2.76 3.66
CA LYS A 183 3.63 -3.86 4.23
C LYS A 183 4.48 -4.74 5.14
N ASP A 184 5.70 -5.08 4.70
CA ASP A 184 6.65 -5.88 5.46
C ASP A 184 7.14 -5.15 6.73
N GLN A 185 7.33 -3.83 6.66
CA GLN A 185 7.80 -3.04 7.79
C GLN A 185 6.76 -2.87 8.91
N HIS A 186 5.47 -2.82 8.58
CA HIS A 186 4.41 -2.44 9.52
C HIS A 186 3.46 -3.58 9.91
N ASP A 187 3.78 -4.83 9.56
CA ASP A 187 2.94 -6.01 9.82
C ASP A 187 1.46 -5.74 9.50
N VAL A 188 1.21 -5.29 8.28
CA VAL A 188 -0.11 -4.81 7.84
C VAL A 188 -1.18 -5.91 7.92
N ASP A 189 -0.76 -7.17 7.96
CA ASP A 189 -1.62 -8.36 8.08
C ASP A 189 -2.11 -8.62 9.50
N LEU A 190 -1.65 -7.84 10.49
CA LEU A 190 -2.18 -7.84 11.85
C LEU A 190 -3.69 -7.53 11.91
N LEU A 191 -4.20 -6.73 10.95
CA LEU A 191 -5.60 -6.36 10.84
C LEU A 191 -6.20 -6.84 9.50
N PRO A 192 -7.34 -7.55 9.51
CA PRO A 192 -8.04 -7.91 8.28
C PRO A 192 -8.45 -6.66 7.49
N GLU A 193 -8.52 -6.76 6.16
CA GLU A 193 -8.76 -5.63 5.26
C GLU A 193 -10.00 -4.79 5.63
N GLY A 194 -11.07 -5.44 6.08
CA GLY A 194 -12.31 -4.77 6.51
C GLY A 194 -12.15 -3.84 7.72
N TYR A 195 -11.10 -4.02 8.53
CA TYR A 195 -10.82 -3.26 9.75
C TYR A 195 -9.65 -2.29 9.61
N ARG A 196 -9.10 -2.10 8.40
CA ARG A 196 -8.02 -1.13 8.13
C ARG A 196 -8.53 0.31 7.97
N GLN A 197 -9.77 0.61 8.39
CA GLN A 197 -10.34 1.95 8.36
C GLN A 197 -9.88 2.77 9.59
N PRO A 198 -9.69 4.10 9.45
CA PRO A 198 -9.28 4.94 10.58
C PRO A 198 -10.19 4.77 11.79
N GLU A 199 -11.50 4.67 11.56
CA GLU A 199 -12.53 4.55 12.59
C GLU A 199 -12.41 3.22 13.36
N SER A 200 -12.24 2.11 12.66
CA SER A 200 -12.08 0.78 13.28
C SER A 200 -10.76 0.70 14.05
N ILE A 201 -9.68 1.27 13.53
CA ILE A 201 -8.38 1.27 14.21
C ILE A 201 -8.41 2.10 15.49
N VAL A 202 -9.03 3.28 15.45
CA VAL A 202 -9.23 4.12 16.64
C VAL A 202 -10.10 3.39 17.68
N PHE A 203 -11.13 2.68 17.27
CA PHE A 203 -11.94 1.88 18.19
C PHE A 203 -11.13 0.74 18.82
N ILE A 204 -10.44 -0.05 18.00
CA ILE A 204 -9.66 -1.23 18.44
C ILE A 204 -8.53 -0.80 19.38
N SER A 205 -7.77 0.24 19.01
CA SER A 205 -6.72 0.80 19.86
C SER A 205 -7.28 1.30 21.21
N LYS A 206 -8.44 1.96 21.21
CA LYS A 206 -9.10 2.40 22.45
C LYS A 206 -9.59 1.21 23.30
N ALA A 207 -10.12 0.15 22.68
CA ALA A 207 -10.56 -1.06 23.37
C ALA A 207 -9.38 -1.76 24.08
N LEU A 208 -8.23 -1.85 23.40
CA LEU A 208 -7.00 -2.41 23.97
C LEU A 208 -6.42 -1.51 25.06
N ALA A 209 -6.30 -0.20 24.82
CA ALA A 209 -5.77 0.76 25.81
C ALA A 209 -6.60 0.78 27.10
N SER A 210 -7.93 0.65 26.98
CA SER A 210 -8.85 0.57 28.13
C SER A 210 -8.95 -0.81 28.75
N ARG A 211 -8.23 -1.82 28.22
CA ARG A 211 -8.30 -3.24 28.62
C ARG A 211 -9.71 -3.83 28.59
N ARG A 212 -10.57 -3.30 27.71
CA ARG A 212 -11.88 -3.92 27.43
C ARG A 212 -11.72 -5.18 26.59
N ALA A 213 -10.64 -5.26 25.83
CA ALA A 213 -10.22 -6.43 25.08
C ALA A 213 -8.78 -6.79 25.44
N ASN A 214 -8.47 -8.08 25.50
CA ASN A 214 -7.14 -8.62 25.76
C ASN A 214 -6.42 -9.06 24.48
N SER A 215 -7.09 -8.99 23.33
CA SER A 215 -6.53 -9.31 22.02
C SER A 215 -7.17 -8.46 20.92
N ILE A 216 -6.49 -8.34 19.78
CA ILE A 216 -7.01 -7.64 18.59
C ILE A 216 -8.31 -8.30 18.11
N GLN A 217 -8.39 -9.63 18.14
CA GLN A 217 -9.58 -10.36 17.71
C GLN A 217 -10.79 -10.06 18.59
N GLU A 218 -10.60 -10.01 19.91
CA GLU A 218 -11.66 -9.63 20.85
C GLU A 218 -12.10 -8.18 20.65
N ALA A 219 -11.16 -7.27 20.36
CA ALA A 219 -11.47 -5.88 20.05
C ALA A 219 -12.25 -5.74 18.73
N ILE A 220 -11.95 -6.58 17.72
CA ILE A 220 -12.70 -6.65 16.46
C ILE A 220 -14.14 -7.12 16.71
N THR A 221 -14.35 -8.18 17.49
CA THR A 221 -15.70 -8.65 17.84
C THR A 221 -16.51 -7.55 18.55
N GLN A 222 -15.90 -6.85 19.51
CA GLN A 222 -16.55 -5.72 20.18
C GLN A 222 -16.92 -4.57 19.22
N TYR A 223 -16.08 -4.31 18.22
CA TYR A 223 -16.36 -3.32 17.19
C TYR A 223 -17.55 -3.75 16.32
N GLU A 224 -17.60 -5.01 15.89
CA GLU A 224 -18.72 -5.55 15.12
C GLU A 224 -20.05 -5.49 15.88
N ASP A 225 -20.03 -5.84 17.17
CA ASP A 225 -21.21 -5.77 18.03
C ASP A 225 -21.70 -4.33 18.19
N SER A 226 -20.77 -3.38 18.34
CA SER A 226 -21.09 -1.95 18.43
C SER A 226 -21.71 -1.36 17.16
N ARG A 227 -21.49 -2.00 16.00
CA ARG A 227 -22.02 -1.56 14.70
C ARG A 227 -23.41 -2.13 14.40
N LYS A 228 -23.80 -3.21 15.08
CA LYS A 228 -25.10 -3.88 14.90
C LYS A 228 -26.21 -3.30 15.78
N GLY A 229 -25.86 -2.62 16.88
CA GLY A 229 -26.78 -1.95 17.79
C GLY A 229 -27.04 -0.50 17.42
#